data_AF-A0A097C304-F1
#
_entry.id   AF-A0A097C304-F1
#
_cell.length_a   1.000
_cell.length_b   1.000
_cell.length_c   1.000
_cell.angle_alpha   90.00
_cell.angle_beta   90.00
_cell.angle_gamma   90.00
#
_symmetry.space_group_name_H-M   'P 1'
#
loop_
_entity.id
_entity.type
_entity.pdbx_description
1 polymer ?
#
loop_
_entity_poly.entity_id
_entity_poly.type
_entity_poly.pdbx_seq_one_letter_code
_entity_poly.pdbx_strand_id
1 'polypeptide(L)'
;LEDCEESVVKIDQDKYEKLKTLYDLYDDFFKFKSESLTNGSATCKNGTKCVDLYNKHVEQCNKNYKNGFCANLIDFKKLYEKHMTT
;
A
#
# COMPACT_ATOMS: atom_id res chain seq x y z
N LEU A 1 25.65 13.19 -27.98
CA LEU A 1 24.83 12.31 -27.12
C LEU A 1 25.03 12.87 -25.74
N GLU A 2 24.23 13.89 -25.40
CA GLU A 2 24.19 14.43 -24.04
C GLU A 2 23.82 13.27 -23.11
N ASP A 3 24.66 13.10 -22.11
CA ASP A 3 24.57 12.05 -21.10
C ASP A 3 23.15 11.99 -20.55
N CYS A 4 22.47 10.85 -20.75
CA CYS A 4 21.48 10.42 -19.78
C CYS A 4 22.24 10.10 -18.50
N GLU A 5 22.65 11.14 -17.74
CA GLU A 5 22.76 11.02 -16.29
C GLU A 5 21.33 10.84 -15.75
N GLU A 6 20.70 9.72 -16.12
CA GLU A 6 19.61 9.15 -15.35
C GLU A 6 20.19 8.98 -13.96
N SER A 7 19.67 9.76 -13.02
CA SER A 7 19.90 9.53 -11.61
C SER A 7 19.33 8.15 -11.29
N VAL A 8 20.14 7.11 -11.49
CA VAL A 8 19.81 5.74 -11.10
C VAL A 8 19.68 5.77 -9.59
N VAL A 9 18.45 5.98 -9.12
CA VAL A 9 18.14 5.97 -7.70
C VAL A 9 18.41 4.54 -7.25
N LYS A 10 19.53 4.35 -6.54
CA LYS A 10 19.84 3.05 -5.95
C LYS A 10 18.67 2.62 -5.08
N ILE A 11 18.07 1.49 -5.44
CA ILE A 11 17.08 0.79 -4.65
C ILE A 11 17.87 -0.04 -3.65
N ASP A 12 18.14 0.55 -2.49
CA ASP A 12 18.63 -0.19 -1.34
C ASP A 12 17.52 -1.08 -0.76
N GLN A 13 17.87 -1.93 0.20
CA GLN A 13 16.93 -2.87 0.81
C GLN A 13 15.73 -2.15 1.46
N ASP A 14 15.95 -1.01 2.12
CA ASP A 14 14.85 -0.27 2.78
C ASP A 14 13.85 0.29 1.75
N LYS A 15 14.34 0.84 0.65
CA LYS A 15 13.48 1.29 -0.47
C LYS A 15 12.76 0.12 -1.11
N TYR A 16 13.44 -1.00 -1.32
CA TYR A 16 12.83 -2.21 -1.88
C TYR A 16 11.68 -2.72 -1.00
N GLU A 17 11.90 -2.86 0.31
CA GLU A 17 10.87 -3.33 1.23
C GLU A 17 9.66 -2.38 1.29
N LYS A 18 9.89 -1.06 1.27
CA LYS A 18 8.81 -0.06 1.20
C LYS A 18 8.00 -0.17 -0.08
N LEU A 19 8.67 -0.32 -1.23
CA LEU A 19 8.01 -0.50 -2.52
C LEU A 19 7.21 -1.80 -2.54
N LYS A 20 7.78 -2.88 -2.00
CA LYS A 20 7.13 -4.18 -1.89
C LYS A 20 5.89 -4.11 -0.99
N THR A 21 5.97 -3.47 0.18
CA THR A 21 4.80 -3.24 1.03
C THR A 21 3.70 -2.52 0.27
N LEU A 22 4.02 -1.42 -0.45
CA LEU A 22 3.02 -0.70 -1.21
C LEU A 22 2.41 -1.59 -2.31
N TYR A 23 3.24 -2.35 -3.02
CA TYR A 23 2.77 -3.29 -4.03
C TYR A 23 1.80 -4.33 -3.44
N ASP A 24 2.20 -5.02 -2.37
CA ASP A 24 1.40 -6.05 -1.71
C ASP A 24 0.07 -5.48 -1.20
N LEU A 25 0.09 -4.26 -0.65
CA LEU A 25 -1.07 -3.54 -0.16
C LEU A 25 -2.10 -3.25 -1.27
N TYR A 26 -1.64 -2.77 -2.45
CA TYR A 26 -2.53 -2.50 -3.58
C TYR A 26 -3.03 -3.80 -4.24
N ASP A 27 -2.17 -4.82 -4.36
CA ASP A 27 -2.55 -6.12 -4.92
C ASP A 27 -3.64 -6.81 -4.08
N ASP A 28 -3.47 -6.87 -2.75
CA ASP A 28 -4.50 -7.39 -1.85
C ASP A 28 -5.78 -6.52 -1.91
N PHE A 29 -5.66 -5.20 -2.06
CA PHE A 29 -6.84 -4.32 -2.18
C PHE A 29 -7.63 -4.54 -3.48
N PHE A 30 -6.95 -4.76 -4.60
CA PHE A 30 -7.64 -5.09 -5.86
C PHE A 30 -8.35 -6.44 -5.76
N LYS A 31 -7.73 -7.44 -5.11
CA LYS A 31 -8.39 -8.72 -4.84
C LYS A 31 -9.57 -8.56 -3.90
N PHE A 32 -9.44 -7.74 -2.86
CA PHE A 32 -10.53 -7.44 -1.93
C PHE A 32 -11.73 -6.79 -2.63
N LYS A 33 -11.49 -5.86 -3.55
CA LYS A 33 -12.54 -5.29 -4.41
C LYS A 33 -13.23 -6.32 -5.29
N SER A 34 -12.50 -7.34 -5.75
CA SER A 34 -13.10 -8.44 -6.52
C SER A 34 -13.88 -9.40 -5.63
N GLU A 35 -13.40 -9.67 -4.42
CA GLU A 35 -14.08 -10.51 -3.42
C GLU A 35 -15.44 -9.92 -3.04
N SER A 36 -15.51 -8.60 -2.78
CA SER A 36 -16.74 -7.90 -2.37
C SER A 36 -17.85 -7.93 -3.43
N LEU A 37 -17.52 -8.13 -4.71
CA LEU A 37 -18.50 -8.22 -5.80
C LEU A 37 -19.20 -9.58 -5.91
N THR A 38 -18.67 -10.64 -5.28
CA THR A 38 -19.11 -12.02 -5.58
C THR A 38 -20.14 -12.62 -4.62
N ASN A 39 -20.51 -11.92 -3.54
CA ASN A 39 -21.57 -12.22 -2.55
C ASN A 39 -21.63 -13.63 -1.93
N GLY A 40 -21.69 -13.66 -0.59
CA GLY A 40 -22.23 -14.76 0.24
C GLY A 40 -21.22 -15.40 1.18
N SER A 41 -20.04 -15.77 0.69
CA SER A 41 -18.97 -16.38 1.51
C SER A 41 -17.59 -15.77 1.26
N ALA A 42 -17.53 -14.65 0.54
CA ALA A 42 -16.28 -13.96 0.25
C ALA A 42 -15.66 -13.51 1.58
N THR A 43 -14.66 -14.27 2.03
CA THR A 43 -13.92 -13.94 3.23
C THR A 43 -13.29 -12.57 3.02
N CYS A 44 -13.38 -11.65 3.98
CA CYS A 44 -12.65 -10.38 3.95
C CYS A 44 -11.13 -10.58 4.08
N LYS A 45 -10.58 -11.70 3.62
CA LYS A 45 -9.21 -12.15 3.83
C LYS A 45 -8.22 -11.14 3.28
N ASN A 46 -8.41 -10.67 2.04
CA ASN A 46 -7.50 -9.67 1.48
C ASN A 46 -7.73 -8.29 2.11
N GLY A 47 -8.96 -7.97 2.52
CA GLY A 47 -9.24 -6.78 3.33
C GLY A 47 -8.47 -6.79 4.67
N THR A 48 -8.48 -7.92 5.37
CA THR A 48 -7.71 -8.11 6.62
C THR A 48 -6.22 -7.96 6.38
N LYS A 49 -5.67 -8.55 5.31
CA LYS A 49 -4.24 -8.36 4.98
C LYS A 49 -3.89 -6.90 4.70
N CYS A 50 -4.76 -6.15 4.02
CA CYS A 50 -4.56 -4.71 3.81
C CYS A 50 -4.42 -3.99 5.16
N VAL A 51 -5.31 -4.28 6.11
CA VAL A 51 -5.28 -3.69 7.45
C VAL A 51 -4.01 -4.10 8.21
N ASP A 52 -3.62 -5.37 8.16
CA ASP A 52 -2.42 -5.88 8.83
C ASP A 52 -1.15 -5.23 8.28
N LEU A 53 -1.03 -5.13 6.96
CA LEU A 53 0.10 -4.46 6.29
C LEU A 53 0.14 -2.97 6.65
N TYR A 54 -0.99 -2.28 6.57
CA TYR A 54 -1.07 -0.87 6.96
C TYR A 54 -0.63 -0.65 8.40
N ASN A 55 -1.17 -1.44 9.34
CA ASN A 55 -0.93 -1.30 10.78
C ASN A 55 0.55 -1.51 11.17
N LYS A 56 1.29 -2.38 10.46
CA LYS A 56 2.74 -2.57 10.68
C LYS A 56 3.55 -1.27 10.51
N HIS A 57 3.05 -0.33 9.71
CA HIS A 57 3.77 0.90 9.38
C HIS A 57 3.18 2.15 10.05
N VAL A 58 2.04 2.03 10.75
CA VAL A 58 1.37 3.16 11.41
C VAL A 58 2.29 3.84 12.42
N GLU A 59 2.95 3.07 13.29
CA GLU A 59 3.81 3.66 14.33
C GLU A 59 4.98 4.45 13.73
N GLN A 60 5.62 3.90 12.69
CA GLN A 60 6.68 4.56 11.95
C GLN A 60 6.18 5.84 11.28
N CYS A 61 5.01 5.79 10.64
CA CYS A 61 4.44 6.93 9.94
C CYS A 61 3.90 8.01 10.88
N ASN A 62 3.46 7.66 12.09
CA ASN A 62 3.11 8.64 13.11
C ASN A 62 4.33 9.45 13.57
N LYS A 63 5.51 8.82 13.60
CA LYS A 63 6.78 9.48 13.95
C LYS A 63 7.35 10.34 12.82
N ASN A 64 7.13 9.94 11.55
CA ASN A 64 7.62 10.66 10.38
C ASN A 64 6.67 10.55 9.18
N TYR A 65 5.56 11.31 9.22
CA TYR A 65 4.51 11.22 8.20
C TYR A 65 4.88 11.87 6.86
N LYS A 66 5.87 12.77 6.82
CA LYS A 66 6.21 13.58 5.63
C LYS A 66 7.04 12.83 4.58
N ASN A 67 7.40 11.57 4.82
CA ASN A 67 8.12 10.78 3.82
C ASN A 67 7.15 10.22 2.77
N GLY A 68 7.65 10.02 1.54
CA GLY A 68 6.82 9.59 0.41
C GLY A 68 6.11 8.25 0.63
N PHE A 69 6.71 7.32 1.36
CA PHE A 69 6.09 6.03 1.69
C PHE A 69 4.86 6.21 2.59
N CYS A 70 4.98 7.01 3.66
CA CYS A 70 3.88 7.28 4.59
C CYS A 70 2.75 8.09 3.94
N ALA A 71 3.07 9.03 3.04
CA ALA A 71 2.07 9.74 2.26
C ALA A 71 1.21 8.75 1.42
N ASN A 72 1.85 7.79 0.76
CA ASN A 72 1.16 6.75 0.00
C ASN A 72 0.28 5.85 0.88
N LEU A 73 0.72 5.51 2.10
CA LEU A 73 -0.11 4.75 3.04
C LEU A 73 -1.35 5.53 3.50
N ILE A 74 -1.21 6.84 3.75
CA ILE A 74 -2.35 7.70 4.11
C ILE A 74 -3.36 7.76 2.97
N ASP A 75 -2.91 7.89 1.72
CA ASP A 75 -3.79 7.89 0.56
C ASP A 75 -4.44 6.53 0.33
N PHE A 76 -3.71 5.44 0.56
CA PHE A 76 -4.28 4.10 0.56
C PHE A 76 -5.42 3.96 1.58
N LYS A 77 -5.23 4.44 2.83
CA LYS A 77 -6.27 4.39 3.87
C LYS A 77 -7.56 5.04 3.38
N LYS A 78 -7.47 6.22 2.74
CA LYS A 78 -8.66 6.91 2.18
C LYS A 78 -9.35 6.08 1.12
N LEU A 79 -8.60 5.41 0.24
CA LEU A 79 -9.15 4.52 -0.79
C LEU A 79 -9.85 3.31 -0.18
N TYR A 80 -9.25 2.70 0.84
CA TYR A 80 -9.80 1.56 1.56
C TYR A 80 -11.11 1.93 2.27
N GLU A 81 -11.10 3.02 3.05
CA GLU A 81 -12.28 3.52 3.76
C GLU A 81 -13.41 3.84 2.79
N LYS A 82 -13.12 4.50 1.66
CA LYS A 82 -14.10 4.78 0.61
C LYS A 82 -14.73 3.50 0.08
N HIS A 83 -13.93 2.45 -0.16
CA HIS A 83 -14.46 1.17 -0.61
C HIS A 83 -15.34 0.50 0.44
N MET A 84 -14.97 0.55 1.72
CA MET A 84 -15.77 -0.01 2.82
C MET A 84 -17.12 0.70 3.01
N THR A 85 -17.23 1.97 2.61
CA THR A 85 -18.47 2.75 2.69
C THR A 85 -19.34 2.67 1.42
N THR A 86 -18.88 1.99 0.37
CA THR A 86 -19.60 1.86 -0.92
C THR A 86 -20.26 0.50 -1.01
#